data_AF-A0A9Q1DMT9-F1
#
_entry.id   AF-A0A9Q1DMT9-F1
#
_cell.length_a   1.000
_cell.length_b   1.000
_cell.length_c   1.000
_cell.angle_alpha   90.00
_cell.angle_beta   90.00
_cell.angle_gamma   90.00
#
_symmetry.space_group_name_H-M   'P 1'
#
loop_
_entity.id
_entity.type
_entity.pdbx_description
1 polymer ?
#
loop_
_entity_poly.entity_id
_entity_poly.type
_entity_poly.pdbx_seq_one_letter_code
_entity_poly.pdbx_strand_id
1 'polypeptide(L)'
;MAEPCSPAAKCVSPGAAGAGVEMEAVEMDPVEFTLRKRLPRKLPKRRHDVYVNMKTDFRAQLARCQKLLDGGAQREICVHGLGLAINRAINIALQLQSGSQGALLLAANTSTVELVDDLEPEEAGTEPLTHTRNNSAIHIKVYYPDPQ
;
A
#
# COMPACT_ATOMS: atom_id res chain seq x y z
N MET A 1 49.76 26.75 -12.54
CA MET A 1 49.83 25.41 -11.92
C MET A 1 49.58 24.38 -13.01
N ALA A 2 50.62 24.13 -13.79
CA ALA A 2 50.91 22.86 -14.47
C ALA A 2 51.38 21.87 -13.37
N GLU A 3 51.30 20.56 -13.42
CA GLU A 3 51.21 19.58 -14.51
C GLU A 3 50.81 18.21 -13.86
N PRO A 4 50.92 17.02 -14.49
CA PRO A 4 49.85 16.01 -14.55
C PRO A 4 50.24 14.65 -13.91
N CYS A 5 49.39 13.62 -14.01
CA CYS A 5 49.88 12.23 -14.05
C CYS A 5 48.83 11.25 -14.60
N SER A 6 49.09 10.74 -15.81
CA SER A 6 48.72 9.40 -16.30
C SER A 6 49.97 8.49 -16.07
N PRO A 7 49.96 7.13 -16.16
CA PRO A 7 49.21 6.34 -17.14
C PRO A 7 48.72 4.94 -16.66
N ALA A 8 48.17 4.19 -17.62
CA ALA A 8 47.61 2.85 -17.58
C ALA A 8 48.52 1.74 -17.00
N ALA A 9 47.87 0.69 -16.49
CA ALA A 9 48.41 -0.67 -16.42
C ALA A 9 47.40 -1.68 -16.99
N LYS A 10 47.80 -2.36 -18.08
CA LYS A 10 47.18 -3.60 -18.56
C LYS A 10 47.76 -4.77 -17.76
N CYS A 11 46.90 -5.65 -17.24
CA CYS A 11 47.20 -7.07 -16.98
C CYS A 11 45.91 -7.85 -17.31
N VAL A 12 45.77 -8.37 -18.53
CA VAL A 12 46.03 -9.78 -18.91
C VAL A 12 45.39 -10.79 -17.95
N SER A 13 44.31 -11.40 -18.44
CA SER A 13 43.66 -12.59 -17.91
C SER A 13 44.56 -13.82 -17.95
N PRO A 14 44.48 -14.71 -16.94
CA PRO A 14 44.54 -16.13 -17.15
C PRO A 14 43.14 -16.71 -17.01
N GLY A 15 42.63 -17.30 -18.08
CA GLY A 15 41.54 -18.27 -17.96
C GLY A 15 42.09 -19.60 -17.45
N ALA A 16 41.37 -20.27 -16.57
CA ALA A 16 41.00 -21.69 -16.71
C ALA A 16 40.24 -22.19 -15.46
N ALA A 17 39.03 -22.65 -15.72
CA ALA A 17 38.41 -23.85 -15.16
C ALA A 17 38.47 -24.09 -13.64
N GLY A 18 37.35 -23.81 -12.99
CA GLY A 18 37.00 -24.39 -11.69
C GLY A 18 35.49 -24.40 -11.56
N ALA A 19 34.88 -25.54 -11.89
CA ALA A 19 33.48 -25.80 -11.67
C ALA A 19 33.16 -25.64 -10.18
N GLY A 20 32.24 -24.74 -9.88
CA GLY A 20 31.72 -24.50 -8.55
C GLY A 20 30.44 -23.70 -8.70
N VAL A 21 29.40 -24.37 -9.23
CA VAL A 21 28.04 -23.88 -9.01
C VAL A 21 27.85 -24.03 -7.51
N GLU A 22 28.08 -22.96 -6.75
CA GLU A 22 27.52 -22.84 -5.42
C GLU A 22 26.01 -22.73 -5.63
N MET A 23 25.42 -23.92 -5.70
CA MET A 23 24.01 -24.15 -5.52
C MET A 23 23.72 -23.64 -4.13
N GLU A 24 23.30 -22.38 -4.01
CA GLU A 24 22.54 -21.98 -2.85
C GLU A 24 21.41 -22.98 -2.76
N ALA A 25 21.50 -23.83 -1.74
CA ALA A 25 20.43 -24.72 -1.40
C ALA A 25 19.23 -23.81 -1.22
N VAL A 26 18.31 -23.89 -2.17
CA VAL A 26 16.92 -23.57 -1.91
C VAL A 26 16.53 -24.57 -0.83
N GLU A 27 16.80 -24.23 0.43
CA GLU A 27 16.12 -24.85 1.56
C GLU A 27 14.66 -24.51 1.34
N MET A 28 13.98 -25.41 0.61
CA MET A 28 12.55 -25.49 0.62
C MET A 28 12.19 -25.79 2.07
N ASP A 29 11.59 -24.79 2.73
CA ASP A 29 11.00 -24.95 4.05
C ASP A 29 10.11 -26.21 4.00
N PRO A 30 10.43 -27.27 4.76
CA PRO A 30 9.70 -28.54 4.68
C PRO A 30 8.25 -28.40 5.15
N VAL A 31 7.88 -27.27 5.75
CA VAL A 31 6.53 -27.01 6.25
C VAL A 31 5.82 -26.04 5.31
N GLU A 32 4.81 -26.54 4.59
CA GLU A 32 3.92 -25.69 3.82
C GLU A 32 3.04 -24.90 4.82
N PHE A 33 3.20 -23.58 4.87
CA PHE A 33 2.39 -22.70 5.71
C PHE A 33 1.24 -22.12 4.91
N THR A 34 0.01 -22.27 5.40
CA THR A 34 -1.14 -21.55 4.82
C THR A 34 -1.21 -20.14 5.39
N LEU A 35 -1.11 -19.14 4.51
CA LEU A 35 -1.16 -17.74 4.90
C LEU A 35 -2.58 -17.31 5.27
N ARG A 36 -2.81 -17.05 6.56
CA ARG A 36 -4.06 -16.48 7.07
C ARG A 36 -3.86 -15.01 7.45
N LYS A 37 -4.44 -14.14 6.63
CA LYS A 37 -4.41 -12.69 6.89
C LYS A 37 -5.29 -12.38 8.10
N ARG A 38 -4.69 -11.95 9.22
CA ARG A 38 -5.46 -11.40 10.34
C ARG A 38 -6.29 -10.21 9.85
N LEU A 39 -7.46 -10.00 10.44
CA LEU A 39 -8.17 -8.74 10.25
C LEU A 39 -7.25 -7.59 10.71
N PRO A 40 -6.98 -6.57 9.86
CA PRO A 40 -6.18 -5.43 10.27
C PRO A 40 -6.70 -4.86 11.58
N ARG A 41 -5.78 -4.53 12.50
CA ARG A 41 -6.13 -3.79 13.72
C ARG A 41 -6.93 -2.56 13.30
N LYS A 42 -8.18 -2.48 13.76
CA LYS A 42 -9.11 -1.42 13.32
C LYS A 42 -8.53 -0.08 13.75
N LEU A 43 -8.08 0.72 12.79
CA LEU A 43 -7.82 2.14 13.00
C LEU A 43 -9.08 2.80 13.57
N PRO A 44 -8.94 3.83 14.43
CA PRO A 44 -10.09 4.52 15.01
C PRO A 44 -11.00 5.01 13.88
N LYS A 45 -12.22 4.48 13.82
CA LYS A 45 -13.20 4.89 12.83
C LYS A 45 -13.83 6.20 13.27
N ARG A 46 -13.37 7.32 12.71
CA ARG A 46 -14.17 8.54 12.79
C ARG A 46 -15.43 8.32 11.98
N ARG A 47 -16.50 9.04 12.32
CA ARG A 47 -17.79 8.93 11.63
C ARG A 47 -17.73 9.29 10.13
N HIS A 48 -16.61 9.87 9.66
CA HIS A 48 -16.44 10.48 8.33
C HIS A 48 -15.37 9.76 7.50
N ASP A 49 -14.81 8.68 8.05
CA ASP A 49 -13.78 7.89 7.40
C ASP A 49 -14.42 6.80 6.54
N VAL A 50 -14.07 6.80 5.26
CA VAL A 50 -14.53 5.82 4.28
C VAL A 50 -13.36 4.96 3.83
N TYR A 51 -13.37 3.69 4.23
CA TYR A 51 -12.39 2.70 3.78
C TYR A 51 -12.84 2.05 2.48
N VAL A 52 -12.01 2.15 1.46
CA VAL A 52 -12.29 1.63 0.12
C VAL A 52 -11.89 0.17 0.04
N ASN A 53 -12.81 -0.65 -0.49
CA ASN A 53 -12.58 -2.07 -0.78
C ASN A 53 -12.62 -2.32 -2.29
N MET A 54 -11.74 -3.20 -2.79
CA MET A 54 -11.76 -3.64 -4.19
C MET A 54 -12.98 -4.50 -4.54
N LYS A 55 -13.51 -5.27 -3.57
CA LYS A 55 -14.58 -6.24 -3.84
C LYS A 55 -15.96 -5.61 -4.03
N THR A 56 -16.20 -4.47 -3.40
CA THR A 56 -17.50 -3.78 -3.53
C THR A 56 -17.64 -3.21 -4.93
N ASP A 57 -18.87 -2.94 -5.39
CA ASP A 57 -19.09 -2.19 -6.62
C ASP A 57 -18.58 -0.74 -6.51
N PHE A 58 -18.04 -0.20 -7.61
CA PHE A 58 -17.47 1.14 -7.66
C PHE A 58 -18.53 2.22 -7.51
N ARG A 59 -19.63 2.09 -8.25
CA ARG A 59 -20.72 3.07 -8.26
C ARG A 59 -21.42 3.11 -6.91
N ALA A 60 -21.59 1.95 -6.26
CA ALA A 60 -22.13 1.87 -4.91
C ALA A 60 -21.26 2.61 -3.88
N GLN A 61 -19.93 2.50 -3.97
CA GLN A 61 -19.02 3.24 -3.08
C GLN A 61 -19.06 4.74 -3.34
N LEU A 62 -19.07 5.16 -4.60
CA LEU A 62 -19.19 6.57 -4.97
C LEU A 62 -20.49 7.18 -4.43
N ALA A 63 -21.63 6.51 -4.66
CA ALA A 63 -22.93 6.95 -4.16
C ALA A 63 -22.97 7.03 -2.63
N ARG A 64 -22.30 6.11 -1.94
CA ARG A 64 -22.15 6.15 -0.48
C ARG A 64 -21.34 7.37 -0.03
N CYS A 65 -20.22 7.68 -0.68
CA CYS A 65 -19.42 8.86 -0.36
C CYS A 65 -20.22 10.15 -0.59
N GLN A 66 -20.94 10.23 -1.71
CA GLN A 66 -21.80 11.38 -2.02
C GLN A 66 -22.89 11.57 -0.97
N LYS A 67 -23.59 10.49 -0.59
CA LYS A 67 -24.62 10.54 0.45
C LYS A 67 -24.07 10.99 1.81
N LEU A 68 -22.82 10.68 2.12
CA LEU A 68 -22.18 11.14 3.36
C LEU A 68 -21.90 12.65 3.35
N LEU A 69 -21.55 13.21 2.19
CA LEU A 69 -21.40 14.66 1.99
C LEU A 69 -22.76 15.37 2.00
N ASP A 70 -23.75 14.83 1.29
CA ASP A 70 -25.09 15.42 1.19
C ASP A 70 -25.88 15.33 2.50
N GLY A 71 -25.53 14.39 3.37
CA GLY A 71 -26.17 14.19 4.68
C GLY A 71 -26.02 15.37 5.65
N GLY A 72 -25.28 16.42 5.29
CA GLY A 72 -25.26 17.72 5.97
C GLY A 72 -24.54 17.77 7.32
N ALA A 73 -24.04 16.63 7.82
CA ALA A 73 -23.56 16.53 9.19
C ALA A 73 -22.14 17.08 9.51
N GLN A 74 -21.14 17.35 8.64
CA GLN A 74 -20.82 16.70 7.38
C GLN A 74 -20.16 17.53 6.28
N ARG A 75 -19.38 18.60 6.54
CA ARG A 75 -18.68 19.35 5.45
C ARG A 75 -17.44 18.67 4.87
N GLU A 76 -16.98 17.56 5.46
CA GLU A 76 -15.80 16.83 5.01
C GLU A 76 -15.95 15.32 5.20
N ILE A 77 -15.29 14.56 4.32
CA ILE A 77 -15.08 13.12 4.46
C ILE A 77 -13.62 12.78 4.22
N CYS A 78 -13.14 11.67 4.81
CA CYS A 78 -11.79 11.17 4.56
C CYS A 78 -11.86 9.81 3.87
N VAL A 79 -11.37 9.71 2.64
CA VAL A 79 -11.34 8.47 1.86
C VAL A 79 -9.99 7.80 2.05
N HIS A 80 -10.01 6.55 2.50
CA HIS A 80 -8.82 5.77 2.79
C HIS A 80 -8.65 4.61 1.80
N GLY A 81 -7.48 4.55 1.18
CA GLY A 81 -7.06 3.44 0.33
C GLY A 81 -5.77 2.80 0.86
N LEU A 82 -5.73 1.48 0.93
CA LEU A 82 -4.57 0.70 1.36
C LEU A 82 -4.07 -0.16 0.20
N GLY A 83 -2.78 -0.07 -0.13
CA GLY A 83 -2.12 -0.84 -1.19
C GLY A 83 -2.87 -0.78 -2.52
N LEU A 84 -3.36 -1.94 -2.98
CA LEU A 84 -4.14 -2.07 -4.23
C LEU A 84 -5.37 -1.15 -4.29
N ALA A 85 -5.89 -0.71 -3.14
CA ALA A 85 -7.06 0.16 -3.09
C ALA A 85 -6.79 1.65 -3.32
N ILE A 86 -5.52 2.06 -3.40
CA ILE A 86 -5.12 3.46 -3.57
C ILE A 86 -5.71 4.06 -4.84
N ASN A 87 -5.53 3.42 -5.99
CA ASN A 87 -6.00 3.93 -7.28
C ASN A 87 -7.52 4.15 -7.30
N ARG A 88 -8.26 3.26 -6.66
CA ARG A 88 -9.71 3.38 -6.56
C ARG A 88 -10.14 4.50 -5.62
N ALA A 89 -9.44 4.69 -4.50
CA ALA A 89 -9.70 5.80 -3.59
C ALA A 89 -9.48 7.15 -4.30
N ILE A 90 -8.41 7.26 -5.09
CA ILE A 90 -8.13 8.44 -5.92
C ILE A 90 -9.26 8.66 -6.94
N ASN A 91 -9.67 7.63 -7.65
CA ASN A 91 -10.75 7.74 -8.64
C ASN A 91 -12.08 8.20 -7.99
N ILE A 92 -12.45 7.67 -6.82
CA ILE A 92 -13.62 8.12 -6.08
C ILE A 92 -13.50 9.63 -5.76
N ALA A 93 -12.37 10.07 -5.21
CA ALA A 93 -12.16 11.46 -4.85
C ALA A 93 -12.25 12.41 -6.06
N LEU A 94 -11.66 12.03 -7.19
CA LEU A 94 -11.70 12.81 -8.43
C LEU A 94 -13.11 12.86 -9.03
N GLN A 95 -13.89 11.78 -8.94
CA GLN A 95 -15.27 11.77 -9.42
C GLN A 95 -16.19 12.63 -8.53
N LEU A 96 -15.98 12.64 -7.22
CA LEU A 96 -16.70 13.53 -6.32
C LEU A 96 -16.40 15.00 -6.65
N GLN A 97 -15.13 15.35 -6.84
CA GLN A 97 -14.74 16.70 -7.23
C GLN A 97 -15.37 17.11 -8.56
N SER A 98 -15.27 16.25 -9.58
CA SER A 98 -15.85 16.51 -10.91
C SER A 98 -17.37 16.64 -10.86
N GLY A 99 -18.06 15.78 -10.10
CA GLY A 99 -19.51 15.83 -9.92
C GLY A 99 -20.01 17.05 -9.15
N SER A 100 -19.16 17.62 -8.28
CA SER A 100 -19.46 18.84 -7.53
C SER A 100 -19.24 20.14 -8.31
N GLN A 101 -18.89 20.06 -9.61
CA GLN A 101 -18.57 21.23 -10.44
C GLN A 101 -17.47 22.12 -9.84
N GLY A 102 -16.50 21.51 -9.13
CA GLY A 102 -15.40 22.23 -8.50
C GLY A 102 -15.71 22.81 -7.11
N ALA A 103 -16.89 22.56 -6.53
CA ALA A 103 -17.23 23.01 -5.18
C ALA A 103 -16.43 22.29 -4.08
N LEU A 104 -15.94 21.08 -4.36
CA LEU A 104 -15.12 20.30 -3.42
C LEU A 104 -13.62 20.48 -3.69
N LEU A 105 -12.87 20.59 -2.60
CA LEU A 105 -11.40 20.54 -2.60
C LEU A 105 -10.91 19.19 -2.07
N LEU A 106 -9.71 18.83 -2.51
CA LEU A 106 -9.04 17.57 -2.19
C LEU A 106 -7.70 17.86 -1.51
N ALA A 107 -7.42 17.20 -0.40
CA ALA A 107 -6.10 17.19 0.23
C ALA A 107 -5.68 15.73 0.51
N ALA A 108 -4.55 15.30 -0.05
CA ALA A 108 -4.08 13.93 0.03
C ALA A 108 -2.84 13.80 0.91
N ASN A 109 -2.91 12.88 1.88
CA ASN A 109 -1.79 12.50 2.73
C ASN A 109 -1.45 11.03 2.50
N THR A 110 -0.17 10.70 2.52
CA THR A 110 0.32 9.32 2.43
C THR A 110 0.80 8.84 3.80
N SER A 111 0.69 7.55 4.05
CA SER A 111 1.23 6.91 5.25
C SER A 111 1.66 5.47 4.95
N THR A 112 2.40 4.88 5.88
CA THR A 112 2.77 3.45 5.85
C THR A 112 2.03 2.75 6.98
N VAL A 113 1.34 1.65 6.67
CA VAL A 113 0.58 0.86 7.63
C VAL A 113 1.21 -0.52 7.72
N GLU A 114 1.65 -0.87 8.93
CA GLU A 114 2.15 -2.21 9.26
C GLU A 114 0.98 -3.19 9.41
N LEU A 115 1.06 -4.31 8.71
CA LEU A 115 0.08 -5.39 8.74
C LEU A 115 0.76 -6.66 9.21
N VAL A 116 0.17 -7.32 10.20
CA VAL A 116 0.64 -8.61 10.71
C VAL A 116 -0.28 -9.69 10.15
N ASP A 117 0.28 -10.61 9.37
CA ASP A 117 -0.37 -11.83 8.90
C ASP A 117 0.08 -13.02 9.77
N ASP A 118 -0.81 -13.98 10.01
CA ASP A 118 -0.45 -15.25 10.65
C ASP A 118 -0.19 -16.32 9.59
N LEU A 119 0.80 -17.15 9.86
CA LEU A 119 1.13 -18.35 9.11
C LEU A 119 0.77 -19.55 10.00
N GLU A 120 -0.26 -20.29 9.62
CA GLU A 120 -0.61 -21.55 10.27
C GLU A 120 0.12 -22.70 9.56
N PRO A 121 0.88 -23.53 10.28
CA PRO A 121 1.50 -24.72 9.69
C PRO A 121 0.44 -25.78 9.37
N GLU A 122 0.60 -26.49 8.25
CA GLU A 122 -0.28 -27.60 7.90
C GLU A 122 -0.07 -28.84 8.79
N GLU A 123 1.12 -28.99 9.38
CA GLU A 123 1.44 -30.11 10.26
C GLU A 123 1.05 -29.84 11.72
N ALA A 124 0.38 -30.83 12.33
CA ALA A 124 -0.02 -30.77 13.73
C ALA A 124 1.21 -30.90 14.65
N GLY A 125 1.62 -29.79 15.27
CA GLY A 125 2.72 -29.75 16.25
C GLY A 125 3.68 -28.57 16.10
N THR A 126 3.61 -27.86 14.97
CA THR A 126 4.46 -26.70 14.70
C THR A 126 3.80 -25.41 15.22
N GLU A 127 4.61 -24.50 15.77
CA GLU A 127 4.12 -23.21 16.29
C GLU A 127 3.72 -22.25 15.16
N PRO A 128 2.67 -21.42 15.33
CA PRO A 128 2.27 -20.45 14.33
C PRO A 128 3.31 -19.33 14.19
N LEU A 129 3.68 -19.01 12.94
CA LEU A 129 4.62 -17.94 12.64
C LEU A 129 3.86 -16.64 12.33
N THR A 130 4.42 -15.48 12.73
CA THR A 130 3.85 -14.17 12.40
C THR A 130 4.73 -13.45 11.40
N HIS A 131 4.13 -12.88 10.35
CA HIS A 131 4.83 -12.11 9.34
C HIS A 131 4.28 -10.69 9.29
N THR A 132 5.15 -9.70 9.51
CA THR A 132 4.81 -8.28 9.40
C THR A 132 5.19 -7.74 8.03
N ARG A 133 4.24 -7.12 7.33
CA ARG A 133 4.46 -6.41 6.06
C ARG A 133 4.06 -4.95 6.14
N ASN A 134 4.70 -4.12 5.34
CA ASN A 134 4.40 -2.69 5.25
C ASN A 134 3.62 -2.40 3.97
N ASN A 135 2.44 -1.81 4.10
CA ASN A 135 1.65 -1.35 2.95
C ASN A 135 1.55 0.17 2.95
N SER A 136 1.69 0.76 1.77
CA SER A 136 1.37 2.17 1.56
C SER A 136 -0.13 2.40 1.72
N ALA A 137 -0.49 3.54 2.29
CA ALA A 137 -1.85 4.01 2.41
C ALA A 137 -1.97 5.46 1.95
N ILE A 138 -3.14 5.80 1.44
CA ILE A 138 -3.53 7.17 1.09
C ILE A 138 -4.77 7.57 1.90
N HIS A 139 -4.78 8.80 2.37
CA HIS A 139 -5.89 9.44 3.06
C HIS A 139 -6.23 10.71 2.31
N ILE A 140 -7.37 10.73 1.62
CA ILE A 140 -7.82 11.87 0.83
C ILE A 140 -8.96 12.54 1.58
N LYS A 141 -8.70 13.75 2.09
CA LYS A 141 -9.72 14.62 2.65
C LYS A 141 -10.46 15.31 1.50
N VAL A 142 -11.77 15.10 1.43
CA VAL A 142 -12.69 15.74 0.48
C VAL A 142 -13.56 16.68 1.29
N TYR A 143 -13.54 17.98 0.99
CA TYR A 143 -14.20 18.99 1.82
C TYR A 143 -14.69 20.18 1.00
N TYR A 144 -15.74 20.83 1.50
CA TYR A 144 -16.13 22.16 1.01
C TYR A 144 -15.20 23.22 1.61
N PRO A 145 -14.63 24.14 0.80
CA PRO A 145 -13.87 25.26 1.35
C PRO A 145 -14.77 26.13 2.23
N ASP A 146 -14.21 26.68 3.30
CA ASP A 146 -14.92 27.66 4.10
C ASP A 146 -15.18 28.92 3.26
N PRO A 147 -16.37 29.52 3.34
CA PRO A 147 -16.64 30.78 2.67
C PRO A 147 -15.71 31.86 3.25
N GLN A 148 -14.90 32.48 2.38
CA GLN A 148 -14.12 33.67 2.72
C GLN A 148 -15.01 34.90 2.88
#